data_AF-A0A392RA46-F1
#
_entry.id   AF-A0A392RA46-F1
#
_cell.length_a   1.000
_cell.length_b   1.000
_cell.length_c   1.000
_cell.angle_alpha   90.00
_cell.angle_beta   90.00
_cell.angle_gamma   90.00
#
_symmetry.space_group_name_H-M   'P 1'
#
loop_
_entity.id
_entity.type
_entity.pdbx_description
1 polymer ?
#
loop_
_entity_poly.entity_id
_entity_poly.type
_entity_poly.pdbx_seq_one_letter_code
_entity_poly.pdbx_strand_id
1 'polypeptide(L)'
;VSVTETQVPGRRIITESVGGQVVGQFVEPTPVQAGLTGAVRESALTIGEALEATAHTVGDKPVEQSDAAAIQAAEVRATGSNVISPGGLASMAQSAAAYNADCPREEE
;
A
#
# COMPACT_ATOMS: atom_id res chain seq x y z
N VAL A 1 -41.08 0.96 -3.44
CA VAL A 1 -39.66 0.84 -3.07
C VAL A 1 -38.89 0.55 -4.34
N SER A 2 -37.76 1.22 -4.57
CA SER A 2 -36.88 0.95 -5.72
C SER A 2 -35.42 0.98 -5.26
N VAL A 3 -34.61 0.14 -5.89
CA VAL A 3 -33.16 0.09 -5.70
C VAL A 3 -32.52 0.45 -7.02
N THR A 4 -31.64 1.45 -7.03
CA THR A 4 -30.86 1.85 -8.20
C THR A 4 -29.38 1.66 -7.95
N GLU A 5 -28.69 1.16 -8.98
CA GLU A 5 -27.24 1.00 -8.97
C GLU A 5 -26.62 2.06 -9.87
N THR A 6 -25.62 2.77 -9.36
CA THR A 6 -24.79 3.72 -10.12
C THR A 6 -23.34 3.30 -10.03
N GLN A 7 -22.77 2.96 -11.18
CA GLN A 7 -21.35 2.66 -11.31
C GLN A 7 -20.58 3.98 -11.47
N VAL A 8 -19.65 4.26 -10.55
CA VAL A 8 -18.67 5.36 -10.67
C VAL A 8 -17.26 4.76 -10.70
N PRO A 9 -16.25 5.46 -11.24
CA PRO A 9 -14.89 4.93 -11.25
C PRO A 9 -14.43 4.49 -9.84
N GLY A 10 -14.12 3.20 -9.70
CA GLY A 10 -13.63 2.58 -8.47
C GLY A 10 -14.69 2.33 -7.37
N ARG A 11 -15.95 2.71 -7.56
CA ARG A 11 -17.01 2.51 -6.56
C ARG A 11 -18.35 2.18 -7.21
N ARG A 12 -19.11 1.30 -6.57
CA ARG A 12 -20.49 0.97 -6.89
C ARG A 12 -21.39 1.59 -5.83
N ILE A 13 -22.35 2.40 -6.26
CA ILE A 13 -23.28 3.08 -5.35
C ILE A 13 -24.65 2.43 -5.52
N ILE A 14 -25.20 1.90 -4.43
CA ILE A 14 -26.53 1.31 -4.36
C ILE A 14 -27.42 2.29 -3.58
N THR A 15 -28.51 2.75 -4.19
CA THR A 15 -29.46 3.68 -3.59
C THR A 15 -30.83 3.03 -3.46
N GLU A 16 -31.36 2.95 -2.24
CA GLU A 16 -32.71 2.47 -1.95
C GLU A 16 -33.64 3.66 -1.72
N SER A 17 -34.82 3.65 -2.34
CA SER A 17 -35.82 4.71 -2.19
C SER A 17 -37.25 4.18 -2.05
N VAL A 18 -38.10 4.93 -1.35
CA VAL A 18 -39.53 4.66 -1.17
C VAL A 18 -40.32 5.91 -1.55
N GLY A 19 -41.22 5.81 -2.53
CA GLY A 19 -42.02 6.96 -2.99
C GLY A 19 -41.21 8.10 -3.59
N GLY A 20 -39.99 7.83 -4.09
CA GLY A 20 -39.06 8.85 -4.60
C GLY A 20 -38.13 9.46 -3.54
N GLN A 21 -38.29 9.10 -2.26
CA GLN A 21 -37.40 9.54 -1.19
C GLN A 21 -36.34 8.48 -0.88
N VAL A 22 -35.06 8.88 -0.86
CA VAL A 22 -33.94 7.98 -0.53
C VAL A 22 -34.00 7.59 0.94
N VAL A 23 -34.01 6.28 1.21
CA VAL A 23 -34.04 5.70 2.55
C VAL A 23 -32.70 5.05 2.94
N GLY A 24 -31.86 4.71 1.96
CA GLY A 24 -30.54 4.12 2.20
C GLY A 24 -29.60 4.32 1.01
N GLN A 25 -28.31 4.49 1.30
CA GLN A 25 -27.25 4.54 0.29
C GLN A 25 -26.05 3.73 0.78
N PHE A 26 -25.67 2.71 0.00
CA PHE A 26 -24.50 1.88 0.25
C PHE A 26 -23.47 2.15 -0.82
N VAL A 27 -22.22 2.40 -0.41
CA VAL A 27 -21.10 2.61 -1.30
C VAL A 27 -20.15 1.44 -1.14
N GLU A 28 -20.15 0.55 -2.12
CA GLU A 28 -19.22 -0.57 -2.20
C GLU A 28 -18.02 -0.10 -3.03
N PRO A 29 -16.77 -0.30 -2.58
CA PRO A 29 -15.65 -0.23 -3.50
C PRO A 29 -15.88 -1.28 -4.59
N THR A 30 -15.76 -0.91 -5.86
CA THR A 30 -15.83 -1.89 -6.92
C THR A 30 -14.65 -2.83 -6.69
N PRO A 31 -14.85 -4.13 -6.42
CA PRO A 31 -13.73 -5.04 -6.40
C PRO A 31 -13.07 -4.88 -7.76
N VAL A 32 -11.78 -4.53 -7.78
CA VAL A 32 -10.97 -4.58 -8.99
C VAL A 32 -11.07 -6.02 -9.47
N GLN A 33 -11.99 -6.28 -10.38
CA GLN A 33 -11.98 -7.50 -11.14
C GLN A 33 -10.65 -7.44 -11.86
N ALA A 34 -9.71 -8.27 -11.39
CA ALA A 34 -8.47 -8.56 -12.07
C ALA A 34 -8.85 -9.17 -13.43
N GLY A 35 -9.20 -8.29 -14.36
CA GLY A 35 -9.66 -8.62 -15.69
C GLY A 35 -8.48 -9.07 -16.50
N LEU A 36 -8.17 -10.36 -16.37
CA LEU A 36 -7.85 -11.29 -17.45
C LEU A 36 -7.38 -10.61 -18.76
N THR A 37 -6.12 -10.19 -18.80
CA THR A 37 -5.40 -10.11 -20.06
C THR A 37 -5.02 -11.53 -20.46
N GLY A 38 -5.91 -12.18 -21.20
CA GLY A 38 -5.56 -13.37 -21.97
C GLY A 38 -4.36 -13.04 -22.86
N ALA A 39 -3.32 -13.88 -22.78
CA ALA A 39 -2.03 -13.81 -23.49
C ALA A 39 -0.82 -13.23 -22.73
N VAL A 40 -0.66 -13.45 -21.42
CA VAL A 40 0.62 -13.84 -20.75
C VAL A 40 0.27 -14.52 -19.40
N ARG A 41 -0.17 -15.79 -19.39
CA ARG A 41 -0.66 -16.46 -18.16
C ARG A 41 0.26 -17.55 -17.61
N GLU A 42 1.57 -17.45 -17.84
CA GLU A 42 2.56 -18.25 -17.10
C GLU A 42 3.47 -17.39 -16.20
N SER A 43 3.38 -16.06 -16.28
CA SER A 43 4.32 -15.15 -15.59
C SER A 43 3.72 -13.80 -15.19
N ALA A 44 2.40 -13.70 -15.05
CA ALA A 44 1.78 -12.52 -14.47
C ALA A 44 1.99 -12.53 -12.95
N LEU A 45 3.03 -11.85 -12.48
CA LEU A 45 3.29 -11.65 -11.04
C LEU A 45 2.28 -10.64 -10.48
N THR A 46 1.62 -11.03 -9.40
CA THR A 46 0.81 -10.11 -8.61
C THR A 46 1.71 -9.17 -7.81
N ILE A 47 1.18 -8.00 -7.42
CA ILE A 47 1.88 -7.06 -6.53
C ILE A 47 2.24 -7.75 -5.21
N GLY A 48 1.36 -8.61 -4.69
CA GLY A 48 1.62 -9.39 -3.48
C GLY A 48 2.82 -10.32 -3.62
N GLU A 49 2.87 -11.11 -4.70
CA GLU A 49 3.99 -12.03 -4.97
C GLU A 49 5.31 -11.28 -5.19
N ALA A 50 5.29 -10.13 -5.88
CA ALA A 50 6.48 -9.31 -6.05
C ALA A 50 7.00 -8.78 -4.70
N LEU A 51 6.12 -8.29 -3.83
CA LEU A 51 6.49 -7.80 -2.51
C LEU A 51 6.99 -8.94 -1.60
N GLU A 52 6.37 -10.11 -1.64
CA GLU A 52 6.83 -11.30 -0.91
C GLU A 52 8.21 -11.76 -1.39
N ALA A 53 8.43 -11.81 -2.72
CA ALA A 53 9.74 -12.13 -3.28
C ALA A 53 10.83 -11.13 -2.87
N THR A 54 10.50 -9.83 -2.76
CA THR A 54 11.46 -8.83 -2.25
C THR A 54 11.81 -9.07 -0.79
N ALA A 55 10.83 -9.41 0.06
CA ALA A 55 11.09 -9.75 1.46
C ALA A 55 11.96 -10.99 1.59
N HIS A 56 11.69 -12.03 0.80
CA HIS A 56 12.52 -13.23 0.74
C HIS A 56 13.94 -12.98 0.23
N THR A 57 14.11 -12.07 -0.73
CA THR A 57 15.43 -11.75 -1.30
C THR A 57 16.28 -10.92 -0.33
N VAL A 58 15.66 -9.98 0.41
CA VAL A 58 16.37 -9.16 1.40
C VAL A 58 16.76 -9.97 2.64
N GLY A 59 15.95 -10.97 3.01
CA GLY A 59 16.19 -11.82 4.18
C GLY A 59 16.25 -11.00 5.48
N ASP A 60 17.10 -11.44 6.42
CA ASP A 60 17.31 -10.77 7.71
C ASP A 60 18.34 -9.62 7.64
N LYS A 61 18.44 -8.96 6.48
CA LYS A 61 19.36 -7.83 6.32
C LYS A 61 18.90 -6.67 7.22
N PRO A 62 19.74 -6.17 8.16
CA PRO A 62 19.39 -5.03 8.98
C PRO A 62 19.26 -3.78 8.11
N VAL A 63 18.39 -2.86 8.54
CA VAL A 63 18.20 -1.56 7.89
C VAL A 63 19.51 -0.78 7.89
N GLU A 64 19.92 -0.31 6.71
CA GLU A 64 21.09 0.54 6.51
C GLU A 64 20.69 2.02 6.35
N GLN A 65 21.67 2.94 6.46
CA GLN A 65 21.41 4.37 6.26
C GLN A 65 20.90 4.70 4.85
N SER A 66 21.31 3.95 3.82
CA SER A 66 20.78 4.09 2.47
C SER A 66 19.29 3.76 2.40
N ASP A 67 18.84 2.75 3.14
CA ASP A 67 17.45 2.32 3.18
C ASP A 67 16.61 3.37 3.89
N ALA A 68 17.10 3.88 5.03
CA ALA A 68 16.46 4.98 5.75
C ALA A 68 16.30 6.24 4.87
N ALA A 69 17.31 6.59 4.07
CA ALA A 69 17.23 7.69 3.12
C ALA A 69 16.22 7.43 1.98
N ALA A 70 16.15 6.19 1.47
CA ALA A 70 15.17 5.81 0.45
C ALA A 70 13.73 5.88 0.99
N ILE A 71 13.51 5.41 2.23
CA ILE A 71 12.23 5.51 2.93
C ILE A 71 11.83 6.97 3.12
N GLN A 72 12.76 7.83 3.58
CA GLN A 72 12.51 9.26 3.70
C GLN A 72 12.09 9.86 2.35
N ALA A 73 12.84 9.60 1.28
CA ALA A 73 12.52 10.11 -0.04
C ALA A 73 11.16 9.61 -0.56
N ALA A 74 10.76 8.39 -0.22
CA ALA A 74 9.43 7.88 -0.52
C ALA A 74 8.35 8.61 0.27
N GLU A 75 8.55 8.83 1.58
CA GLU A 75 7.61 9.55 2.45
C GLU A 75 7.41 11.01 2.01
N VAL A 76 8.50 11.71 1.64
CA VAL A 76 8.43 13.07 1.09
C VAL A 76 7.63 13.11 -0.21
N ARG A 77 7.82 12.14 -1.11
CA ARG A 77 7.07 12.06 -2.37
C ARG A 77 5.59 11.73 -2.15
N ALA A 78 5.28 10.89 -1.17
CA ALA A 78 3.91 10.49 -0.88
C ALA A 78 3.11 11.59 -0.17
N THR A 79 3.75 12.32 0.74
CA THR A 79 3.08 13.33 1.60
C THR A 79 3.24 14.76 1.09
N GLY A 80 4.24 15.02 0.24
CA GLY A 80 4.65 16.37 -0.16
C GLY A 80 5.35 17.16 0.95
N SER A 81 5.59 16.54 2.12
CA SER A 81 6.24 17.18 3.27
C SER A 81 7.68 16.72 3.39
N ASN A 82 8.62 17.68 3.48
CA ASN A 82 10.04 17.38 3.73
C ASN A 82 10.40 17.31 5.22
N VAL A 83 9.40 17.33 6.11
CA VAL A 83 9.61 17.25 7.56
C VAL A 83 9.57 15.78 7.98
N ILE A 84 10.62 15.31 8.63
CA ILE A 84 10.62 14.00 9.28
C ILE A 84 9.74 14.10 10.53
N SER A 85 8.59 13.43 10.50
CA SER A 85 7.68 13.40 11.63
C SER A 85 8.26 12.56 12.77
N PRO A 86 8.33 13.06 14.02
CA PRO A 86 8.76 12.25 15.16
C PRO A 86 7.87 11.01 15.31
N GLY A 87 8.47 9.82 15.37
CA GLY A 87 7.74 8.55 15.41
C GLY A 87 7.13 8.10 14.07
N GLY A 88 7.40 8.83 12.98
CA GLY A 88 7.04 8.42 11.61
C GLY A 88 7.98 7.33 11.05
N LEU A 89 7.62 6.79 9.88
CA LEU A 89 8.35 5.70 9.22
C LEU A 89 9.82 6.03 8.95
N ALA A 90 10.11 7.19 8.35
CA ALA A 90 11.50 7.62 8.13
C ALA A 90 12.27 7.81 9.44
N SER A 91 11.65 8.37 10.48
CA SER A 91 12.28 8.55 11.80
C SER A 91 12.66 7.22 12.44
N MET A 92 11.77 6.23 12.37
CA MET A 92 12.03 4.89 12.91
C MET A 92 13.13 4.17 12.11
N ALA A 93 13.11 4.27 10.78
CA ALA A 93 14.13 3.68 9.93
C ALA A 93 15.52 4.28 10.19
N GLN A 94 15.61 5.60 10.40
CA GLN A 94 16.87 6.26 10.78
C GLN A 94 17.36 5.81 12.16
N SER A 95 16.46 5.68 13.14
CA SER A 95 16.80 5.18 14.47
C SER A 95 17.33 3.74 14.40
N ALA A 96 16.65 2.87 13.65
CA ALA A 96 17.07 1.49 13.42
C ALA A 96 18.43 1.43 12.71
N ALA A 97 18.63 2.22 11.65
CA ALA A 97 19.90 2.27 10.92
C ALA A 97 21.06 2.75 11.81
N ALA A 98 20.84 3.76 12.65
CA ALA A 98 21.84 4.25 13.60
C ALA A 98 22.18 3.18 14.65
N TYR A 99 21.17 2.54 15.22
CA TYR A 99 21.36 1.44 16.18
C TYR A 99 22.12 0.26 15.56
N ASN A 100 21.76 -0.14 14.34
CA ASN A 100 22.40 -1.24 13.62
C ASN A 100 23.85 -0.91 13.21
N ALA A 101 24.16 0.37 12.94
CA ALA A 101 25.52 0.80 12.62
C ALA A 101 26.46 0.72 13.84
N ASP A 102 25.93 0.97 15.04
CA ASP A 102 26.68 0.88 16.29
C ASP A 102 26.79 -0.55 16.84
N CYS A 103 25.96 -1.48 16.36
CA CYS A 103 26.00 -2.89 16.71
C CYS A 103 26.51 -3.71 15.51
N PRO A 104 27.83 -3.69 15.22
CA PRO A 104 28.37 -4.48 14.11
C PRO A 104 28.04 -5.95 14.35
N ARG A 105 27.51 -6.62 13.32
CA ARG A 105 27.16 -8.03 13.37
C ARG A 105 28.36 -8.85 13.87
N GLU A 106 28.12 -9.73 14.83
CA GLU A 106 28.99 -10.90 15.00
C GLU A 106 28.85 -11.70 13.69
N GLU A 107 29.92 -11.69 12.89
CA GLU A 107 29.99 -12.41 11.62
C GLU A 107 29.97 -13.93 11.90
N GLU A 108 29.01 -14.68 11.34
CA GLU A 108 29.13 -16.13 11.15
C GLU A 108 29.88 -16.46 9.86
#